data_AF-A0AA47EWW1-F1
#
_entry.id   AF-A0AA47EWW1-F1
#
_cell.length_a   1.000
_cell.length_b   1.000
_cell.length_c   1.000
_cell.angle_alpha   90.00
_cell.angle_beta   90.00
_cell.angle_gamma   90.00
#
_symmetry.space_group_name_H-M   'P 1'
#
loop_
_entity.id
_entity.type
_entity.pdbx_description
1 polymer ?
#
loop_
_entity_poly.entity_id
_entity_poly.type
_entity_poly.pdbx_seq_one_letter_code
_entity_poly.pdbx_strand_id
1 'polypeptide(L)'
;MATVHPNEFSQVVQHAAAELNAIDWLDQATARELGPLAEATANMFMVLFYQAETGLATRDDFLKARTQIQNVLSAHNGRFQ
;
A
#
# COMPACT_ATOMS: atom_id res chain seq x y z
N MET A 1 -15.10 -6.76 -13.79
CA MET A 1 -15.33 -6.21 -12.43
C MET A 1 -14.40 -6.95 -11.50
N ALA A 2 -13.59 -6.24 -10.70
CA ALA A 2 -12.89 -6.90 -9.59
C ALA A 2 -13.94 -7.12 -8.50
N THR A 3 -14.31 -8.37 -8.25
CA THR A 3 -15.11 -8.75 -7.09
C THR A 3 -14.25 -8.52 -5.86
N VAL A 4 -14.31 -7.31 -5.31
CA VAL A 4 -13.79 -7.06 -3.97
C VAL A 4 -14.81 -7.68 -3.04
N HIS A 5 -14.48 -8.79 -2.38
CA HIS A 5 -15.26 -9.28 -1.25
C HIS A 5 -15.13 -8.22 -0.16
N PRO A 6 -16.17 -7.40 0.11
CA PRO A 6 -16.01 -6.19 0.91
C PRO A 6 -15.49 -6.48 2.32
N ASN A 7 -15.79 -7.69 2.83
CA ASN A 7 -15.32 -8.18 4.12
C ASN A 7 -13.82 -8.49 4.12
N GLU A 8 -13.28 -9.08 3.06
CA GLU A 8 -11.86 -9.47 2.99
C GLU A 8 -10.96 -8.24 2.89
N PHE A 9 -11.32 -7.28 2.04
CA PHE A 9 -10.54 -6.05 1.89
C PHE A 9 -10.56 -5.21 3.18
N SER A 10 -11.72 -5.09 3.82
CA SER A 10 -11.84 -4.37 5.09
C SER A 10 -11.02 -5.03 6.20
N GLN A 11 -11.00 -6.36 6.27
CA GLN A 11 -10.18 -7.10 7.23
C GLN A 11 -8.68 -6.89 7.00
N VAL A 12 -8.22 -6.92 5.75
CA VAL A 12 -6.82 -6.68 5.41
C VAL A 12 -6.39 -5.26 5.79
N VAL A 13 -7.23 -4.26 5.53
CA VAL A 13 -6.94 -2.86 5.91
C VAL A 13 -6.90 -2.71 7.43
N GLN A 14 -7.83 -3.32 8.16
CA GLN A 14 -7.83 -3.30 9.63
C GLN A 14 -6.59 -3.96 10.22
N HIS A 15 -6.18 -5.11 9.67
CA HIS A 15 -4.96 -5.78 10.10
C HIS A 15 -3.72 -4.94 9.84
N ALA A 16 -3.58 -4.38 8.63
CA ALA A 16 -2.46 -3.49 8.31
C ALA A 16 -2.41 -2.25 9.24
N ALA A 17 -3.58 -1.66 9.56
CA ALA A 17 -3.65 -0.54 10.49
C ALA A 17 -3.22 -0.93 11.91
N ALA A 18 -3.60 -2.13 12.37
CA ALA A 18 -3.19 -2.64 13.68
C ALA A 18 -1.66 -2.86 13.76
N GLU A 19 -1.07 -3.47 12.73
CA GLU A 19 0.39 -3.68 12.65
C GLU A 19 1.14 -2.35 12.61
N LEU A 20 0.69 -1.38 11.81
CA LEU A 20 1.28 -0.04 11.77
C LEU A 20 1.15 0.70 13.12
N ASN A 21 0.02 0.57 13.80
CA ASN A 21 -0.18 1.18 15.12
C ASN A 21 0.67 0.52 16.23
N ALA A 22 1.15 -0.71 16.02
CA ALA A 22 2.06 -1.38 16.94
C ALA A 22 3.51 -0.87 16.82
N ILE A 23 3.84 -0.09 15.78
CA ILE A 23 5.15 0.51 15.59
C ILE A 23 5.26 1.76 16.49
N ASP A 24 6.00 1.64 17.59
CA ASP A 24 6.28 2.77 18.49
C ASP A 24 7.33 3.73 17.90
N TRP A 25 8.40 3.18 17.35
CA TRP A 25 9.48 3.94 16.72
C TRP A 25 10.30 3.08 15.77
N LEU A 26 10.85 3.69 14.71
CA LEU A 26 11.81 3.07 13.79
C LEU A 26 13.07 3.93 13.70
N ASP A 27 14.24 3.30 13.73
CA ASP A 27 15.49 4.00 13.44
C ASP A 27 15.59 4.39 11.95
N GLN A 28 16.52 5.30 11.64
CA GLN A 28 16.67 5.82 10.28
C GLN A 28 17.09 4.75 9.26
N ALA A 29 17.86 3.75 9.65
CA ALA A 29 18.28 2.68 8.73
C ALA A 29 17.07 1.81 8.38
N THR A 30 16.32 1.36 9.39
CA THR A 30 15.09 0.59 9.21
C THR A 30 14.05 1.38 8.40
N ALA A 31 13.86 2.67 8.69
CA ALA A 31 12.95 3.52 7.94
C ALA A 31 13.38 3.72 6.47
N ARG A 32 14.69 3.76 6.18
CA ARG A 32 15.20 3.84 4.79
C ARG A 32 14.96 2.55 4.01
N GLU A 33 15.05 1.41 4.67
CA GLU A 33 14.78 0.11 4.04
C GLU A 33 13.29 -0.04 3.70
N LEU A 34 12.41 0.38 4.62
CA LEU A 34 10.96 0.33 4.42
C LEU A 34 10.42 1.45 3.53
N GLY A 35 11.17 2.55 3.39
CA GLY A 35 10.75 3.78 2.71
C GLY A 35 10.08 3.56 1.34
N PRO A 36 10.69 2.80 0.41
CA PRO A 36 10.08 2.55 -0.90
C PRO A 36 8.72 1.83 -0.82
N LEU A 37 8.57 0.88 0.11
CA LEU A 37 7.30 0.16 0.29
C LEU A 37 6.26 1.05 0.96
N ALA A 38 6.68 1.86 1.94
CA ALA A 38 5.84 2.85 2.60
C ALA A 38 5.31 3.89 1.60
N GLU A 39 6.16 4.42 0.71
CA GLU A 39 5.78 5.37 -0.34
C GLU A 39 4.77 4.75 -1.33
N ALA A 40 5.05 3.55 -1.85
CA ALA A 40 4.15 2.87 -2.77
C ALA A 40 2.78 2.57 -2.13
N THR A 41 2.77 2.23 -0.84
CA THR A 41 1.55 2.00 -0.06
C THR A 41 0.78 3.31 0.16
N ALA A 42 1.47 4.40 0.48
CA ALA A 42 0.87 5.73 0.63
C ALA A 42 0.23 6.22 -0.68
N ASN A 43 0.85 5.96 -1.83
CA ASN A 43 0.26 6.30 -3.13
C ASN A 43 -1.04 5.54 -3.40
N MET A 44 -1.14 4.27 -3.00
CA MET A 44 -2.41 3.53 -3.07
C MET A 44 -3.46 4.12 -2.14
N PHE A 45 -3.10 4.50 -0.92
CA PHE A 45 -4.04 5.16 -0.01
C PHE A 45 -4.54 6.50 -0.56
N MET A 46 -3.67 7.30 -1.19
CA MET A 46 -4.08 8.53 -1.86
C MET A 46 -5.15 8.29 -2.93
N VAL A 47 -4.99 7.26 -3.78
CA VAL A 47 -6.00 6.90 -4.80
C VAL A 47 -7.30 6.46 -4.13
N LEU A 48 -7.23 5.67 -3.05
CA LEU A 48 -8.40 5.21 -2.30
C LEU A 48 -9.16 6.37 -1.66
N PHE A 49 -8.46 7.31 -1.02
CA PHE A 49 -9.08 8.49 -0.42
C PHE A 49 -9.70 9.38 -1.48
N TYR A 50 -8.99 9.64 -2.58
CA TYR A 50 -9.53 10.42 -3.68
C TYR A 50 -10.80 9.78 -4.26
N GLN A 51 -10.82 8.45 -4.42
CA GLN A 51 -12.01 7.72 -4.86
C GLN A 51 -13.16 7.83 -3.85
N ALA A 52 -12.87 7.73 -2.55
CA ALA A 52 -13.89 7.80 -1.51
C ALA A 52 -14.52 9.20 -1.40
N GLU A 53 -13.70 10.25 -1.55
CA GLU A 53 -14.14 11.64 -1.45
C GLU A 53 -14.85 12.12 -2.71
N THR A 54 -14.35 11.77 -3.89
CA THR A 54 -14.78 12.38 -5.15
C THR A 54 -15.51 11.41 -6.09
N GLY A 55 -15.24 10.10 -5.97
CA GLY A 55 -15.72 9.10 -6.92
C GLY A 55 -15.04 9.14 -8.30
N LEU A 56 -14.02 9.99 -8.48
CA LEU A 56 -13.42 10.29 -9.80
C LEU A 56 -12.13 9.54 -10.11
N ALA A 57 -11.60 8.72 -9.19
CA ALA A 57 -10.39 7.95 -9.48
C ALA A 57 -10.66 6.94 -10.60
N THR A 58 -9.77 6.91 -11.58
CA THR A 58 -9.91 6.03 -12.73
C THR A 58 -9.31 4.66 -12.44
N ARG A 59 -9.70 3.66 -13.25
CA ARG A 59 -9.07 2.33 -13.19
C ARG A 59 -7.55 2.40 -13.40
N ASP A 60 -7.08 3.32 -14.23
CA ASP A 60 -5.65 3.47 -14.51
C ASP A 60 -4.89 4.02 -13.29
N ASP A 61 -5.50 4.87 -12.48
CA ASP A 61 -4.90 5.36 -11.23
C ASP A 61 -4.65 4.20 -10.26
N PHE A 62 -5.64 3.31 -10.11
CA PHE A 62 -5.49 2.08 -9.33
C PHE A 62 -4.42 1.15 -9.89
N LEU A 63 -4.37 0.97 -11.21
CA LEU A 63 -3.37 0.10 -11.84
C LEU A 63 -1.95 0.66 -11.66
N LYS A 64 -1.75 1.97 -11.78
CA LYS A 64 -0.46 2.61 -11.55
C LYS A 64 0.00 2.43 -10.10
N ALA A 65 -0.86 2.73 -9.13
CA ALA A 65 -0.53 2.56 -7.72
C ALA A 65 -0.22 1.09 -7.37
N ARG A 66 -1.02 0.15 -7.91
CA ARG A 66 -0.77 -1.29 -7.72
C ARG A 66 0.55 -1.73 -8.34
N THR A 67 0.88 -1.22 -9.53
CA THR A 67 2.13 -1.54 -10.23
C THR A 67 3.34 -1.07 -9.44
N GLN A 68 3.26 0.10 -8.79
CA GLN A 68 4.33 0.58 -7.91
C GLN A 68 4.59 -0.38 -6.75
N ILE A 69 3.54 -0.84 -6.05
CA ILE A 69 3.66 -1.84 -4.97
C ILE A 69 4.31 -3.12 -5.51
N GLN A 70 3.85 -3.63 -6.65
CA GLN A 70 4.39 -4.85 -7.25
C GLN A 70 5.88 -4.72 -7.62
N ASN A 71 6.28 -3.57 -8.15
CA ASN A 71 7.66 -3.29 -8.51
C ASN A 71 8.57 -3.27 -7.26
N VAL A 72 8.11 -2.61 -6.19
CA VAL A 72 8.88 -2.54 -4.94
C VAL A 72 9.01 -3.92 -4.30
N LEU A 73 7.93 -4.70 -4.22
CA LEU A 73 7.98 -6.06 -3.68
C LEU A 73 8.89 -6.99 -4.49
N SER A 74 8.88 -6.85 -5.82
CA SER A 74 9.75 -7.62 -6.70
C SER A 74 11.22 -7.22 -6.56
N ALA A 75 11.50 -5.93 -6.42
CA ALA A 75 12.85 -5.41 -6.20
C ALA A 75 13.41 -5.81 -4.82
N HIS A 76 12.55 -5.88 -3.81
CA HIS A 76 12.96 -6.29 -2.46
C HIS A 76 13.32 -7.79 -2.39
N ASN A 77 12.63 -8.63 -3.15
CA ASN A 77 12.90 -10.08 -3.26
C ASN A 77 14.17 -10.41 -4.07
N GLY A 78 14.68 -9.48 -4.88
CA GLY A 78 15.94 -9.65 -5.63
C GLY A 78 17.20 -9.29 -4.83
N ARG A 79 17.06 -8.71 -3.63
CA ARG A 79 18.20 -8.23 -2.81
C ARG A 79 18.74 -9.28 -1.83
N PHE A 80 18.13 -10.46 -1.77
CA PHE A 80 18.49 -11.60 -0.92
C PHE A 80 18.70 -12.91 -1.70
N GLN A 81 19.10 -12.82 -2.98
CA GLN A 81 19.61 -13.96 -3.77
C GLN A 81 21.08 -13.78 -4.08
#